data_AF-I3T0T8-F1
#
_entry.id   AF-I3T0T8-F1
#
_cell.length_a   1.000
_cell.length_b   1.000
_cell.length_c   1.000
_cell.angle_alpha   90.00
_cell.angle_beta   90.00
_cell.angle_gamma   90.00
#
_symmetry.space_group_name_H-M   'P 1'
#
loop_
_entity.id
_entity.type
_entity.pdbx_description
1 polymer ?
#
loop_
_entity_poly.entity_id
_entity_poly.type
_entity_poly.pdbx_seq_one_letter_code
_entity_poly.pdbx_strand_id
1 'polypeptide(L)'
;MLGTAYSIDVPWLRWKRFAVVAAMCILAVRAVIVQLAFFLHMQTFVFKRPALFSRPLIFATAFMSFFSVVIALFKDIPDIDGDKIFGIQSFSVRLGQKRVFWICVALLEMAYGVALVVGVASPCLWSKIVTGLGHAVLAAILFYRAKSVDLRSKASITSFYMFIWKLFYAEYLLIPLVR
;
A
#
# COMPACT_ATOMS: atom_id res chain seq x y z
N MET A 1 -5.34 16.60 13.44
CA MET A 1 -6.61 16.02 13.92
C MET A 1 -6.60 14.49 13.83
N LEU A 2 -6.54 13.86 12.65
CA LEU A 2 -6.48 12.38 12.55
C LEU A 2 -5.26 11.75 13.23
N GLY A 3 -4.06 12.31 13.04
CA GLY A 3 -2.84 11.81 13.72
C GLY A 3 -2.86 12.03 15.25
N THR A 4 -3.59 13.05 15.70
CA THR A 4 -3.76 13.37 17.13
C THR A 4 -4.76 12.39 17.76
N ALA A 5 -5.91 12.18 17.12
CA ALA A 5 -6.91 11.17 17.46
C ALA A 5 -6.45 9.72 17.22
N TYR A 6 -5.28 9.50 16.62
CA TYR A 6 -4.67 8.19 16.50
C TYR A 6 -3.81 7.83 17.74
N SER A 7 -3.19 8.84 18.35
CA SER A 7 -2.12 8.68 19.34
C SER A 7 -2.52 9.09 20.76
N ILE A 8 -3.59 9.88 20.93
CA ILE A 8 -4.00 10.41 22.24
C ILE A 8 -4.60 9.31 23.12
N ASP A 9 -4.20 9.31 24.39
CA ASP A 9 -4.60 8.31 25.39
C ASP A 9 -5.89 8.72 26.13
N VAL A 10 -6.96 8.93 25.37
CA VAL A 10 -8.29 9.36 25.86
C VAL A 10 -9.33 8.31 25.45
N PRO A 11 -10.36 8.00 26.28
CA PRO A 11 -11.41 7.06 25.92
C PRO A 11 -12.02 7.42 24.55
N TRP A 12 -12.21 6.43 23.68
CA TRP A 12 -12.71 6.58 22.29
C TRP A 12 -11.76 7.21 21.26
N LEU A 13 -10.60 7.74 21.66
CA LEU A 13 -9.62 8.42 20.80
C LEU A 13 -8.26 7.71 20.71
N ARG A 14 -8.14 6.49 21.24
CA ARG A 14 -6.94 5.64 21.06
C ARG A 14 -7.13 4.66 19.90
N TRP A 15 -7.34 5.20 18.69
CA TRP A 15 -7.67 4.40 17.51
C TRP A 15 -6.59 3.38 17.11
N LYS A 16 -5.35 3.55 17.59
CA LYS A 16 -4.29 2.52 17.53
C LYS A 16 -4.71 1.15 18.10
N ARG A 17 -5.73 1.12 18.98
CA ARG A 17 -6.26 -0.12 19.59
C ARG A 17 -7.23 -0.89 18.67
N PHE A 18 -7.74 -0.26 17.61
CA PHE A 18 -8.66 -0.87 16.66
C PHE A 18 -7.98 -1.06 15.29
N ALA A 19 -7.63 -2.30 14.96
CA ALA A 19 -6.91 -2.65 13.73
C ALA A 19 -7.56 -2.09 12.45
N VAL A 20 -8.91 -2.10 12.39
CA VAL A 20 -9.70 -1.57 11.28
C VAL A 20 -9.59 -0.05 11.18
N VAL A 21 -9.59 0.68 12.29
CA VAL A 21 -9.51 2.15 12.29
C VAL A 21 -8.10 2.60 11.92
N ALA A 22 -7.06 1.89 12.37
CA ALA A 22 -5.69 2.11 11.92
C ALA A 22 -5.52 1.87 10.42
N ALA A 23 -6.12 0.79 9.89
CA ALA A 23 -6.14 0.49 8.46
C ALA A 23 -6.86 1.58 7.65
N MET A 24 -8.04 1.99 8.09
CA MET A 24 -8.82 3.07 7.48
C MET A 24 -8.09 4.41 7.53
N CYS A 25 -7.34 4.70 8.60
CA CYS A 25 -6.55 5.92 8.71
C CYS A 25 -5.36 5.91 7.75
N ILE A 26 -4.65 4.79 7.63
CA ILE A 26 -3.57 4.62 6.64
C ILE A 26 -4.11 4.81 5.22
N LEU A 27 -5.24 4.16 4.90
CA LEU A 27 -5.90 4.27 3.60
C LEU A 27 -6.37 5.70 3.30
N ALA A 28 -7.16 6.28 4.19
CA ALA A 28 -7.70 7.62 3.99
C ALA A 28 -6.60 8.67 3.88
N VAL A 29 -5.61 8.63 4.78
CA VAL A 29 -4.56 9.66 4.81
C VAL A 29 -3.55 9.46 3.69
N ARG A 30 -2.87 8.30 3.62
CA ARG A 30 -1.77 8.12 2.66
C ARG A 30 -2.24 7.93 1.22
N ALA A 31 -3.28 7.14 0.99
CA ALA A 31 -3.67 6.79 -0.37
C ALA A 31 -4.56 7.84 -1.04
N VAL A 32 -5.46 8.46 -0.27
CA VAL A 32 -6.50 9.35 -0.82
C VAL A 32 -6.18 10.81 -0.53
N ILE A 33 -6.11 11.20 0.74
CA ILE A 33 -5.98 12.62 1.13
C ILE A 33 -4.67 13.19 0.63
N VAL A 34 -3.53 12.57 0.94
CA VAL A 34 -2.21 13.09 0.52
C VAL A 34 -2.15 13.19 -1.00
N GLN A 35 -2.50 12.12 -1.71
CA GLN A 35 -2.37 12.06 -3.17
C GLN A 35 -3.26 13.08 -3.89
N LEU A 36 -4.54 13.18 -3.49
CA LEU A 36 -5.49 14.12 -4.10
C LEU A 36 -5.23 15.55 -3.67
N ALA A 37 -4.91 15.81 -2.40
CA ALA A 37 -4.67 17.17 -1.91
C ALA A 37 -3.45 17.79 -2.58
N PHE A 38 -2.34 17.06 -2.74
CA PHE A 38 -1.17 17.56 -3.46
C PHE A 38 -1.48 17.81 -4.93
N PHE A 39 -2.20 16.90 -5.60
CA PHE A 39 -2.59 17.10 -7.00
C PHE A 39 -3.46 18.34 -7.17
N LEU A 40 -4.52 18.46 -6.37
CA LEU A 40 -5.43 19.60 -6.40
C LEU A 40 -4.67 20.89 -6.11
N HIS A 41 -3.82 20.91 -5.08
CA HIS A 41 -3.03 22.09 -4.73
C HIS A 41 -2.14 22.54 -5.88
N MET A 42 -1.41 21.60 -6.50
CA MET A 42 -0.56 21.89 -7.66
C MET A 42 -1.37 22.39 -8.86
N GLN A 43 -2.50 21.75 -9.18
CA GLN A 43 -3.32 22.17 -10.31
C GLN A 43 -3.94 23.55 -10.10
N THR A 44 -4.59 23.78 -8.95
CA THR A 44 -5.39 24.99 -8.73
C THR A 44 -4.56 26.19 -8.30
N PHE A 45 -3.58 26.01 -7.41
CA PHE A 45 -2.81 27.12 -6.83
C PHE A 45 -1.50 27.40 -7.56
N VAL A 46 -0.80 26.37 -8.04
CA VAL A 46 0.49 26.55 -8.73
C VAL A 46 0.29 26.76 -10.23
N PHE A 47 -0.42 25.84 -10.89
CA PHE A 47 -0.59 25.86 -12.34
C PHE A 47 -1.82 26.65 -12.82
N LYS A 48 -2.72 27.05 -11.91
CA LYS A 48 -3.99 27.75 -12.21
C LYS A 48 -4.84 27.05 -13.28
N ARG A 49 -4.87 25.71 -13.25
CA ARG A 49 -5.62 24.85 -14.16
C ARG A 49 -6.85 24.26 -13.46
N PRO A 50 -7.92 23.92 -14.20
CA PRO A 50 -9.07 23.25 -13.63
C PRO A 50 -8.67 21.87 -13.08
N ALA A 51 -9.26 21.50 -11.94
CA ALA A 51 -9.04 20.23 -11.26
C ALA A 51 -9.72 19.06 -12.01
N LEU A 52 -9.20 18.72 -13.19
CA LEU A 52 -9.65 17.57 -13.95
C LEU A 52 -8.87 16.33 -13.52
N PHE A 53 -9.59 15.29 -13.10
CA PHE A 53 -9.01 14.01 -12.74
C PHE A 53 -8.43 13.34 -13.99
N SER A 54 -7.10 13.30 -14.07
CA SER A 54 -6.39 12.66 -15.17
C SER A 54 -6.35 11.14 -14.99
N ARG A 55 -6.22 10.39 -16.10
CA ARG A 55 -6.05 8.92 -16.04
C ARG A 55 -4.85 8.50 -15.17
N PRO A 56 -3.67 9.16 -15.25
CA PRO A 56 -2.55 8.83 -14.36
C PRO A 56 -2.85 9.09 -12.88
N LEU A 57 -3.64 10.11 -12.55
CA LEU A 57 -4.06 10.38 -11.16
C LEU A 57 -4.97 9.27 -10.64
N ILE A 58 -5.98 8.87 -11.42
CA ILE A 58 -6.90 7.79 -11.03
C ILE A 58 -6.11 6.49 -10.82
N PHE A 59 -5.20 6.18 -11.74
CA PHE A 59 -4.28 5.04 -11.60
C PHE A 59 -3.45 5.14 -10.32
N ALA A 60 -2.78 6.27 -10.10
CA ALA A 60 -1.95 6.50 -8.91
C ALA A 60 -2.74 6.32 -7.60
N THR A 61 -3.91 6.95 -7.49
CA THR A 61 -4.76 6.86 -6.30
C THR A 61 -5.25 5.43 -6.07
N ALA A 62 -5.70 4.73 -7.11
CA ALA A 62 -6.15 3.35 -6.99
C ALA A 62 -4.99 2.42 -6.58
N PHE A 63 -3.84 2.53 -7.25
CA PHE A 63 -2.67 1.70 -7.01
C PHE A 63 -2.10 1.91 -5.59
N MET A 64 -1.96 3.15 -5.14
CA MET A 64 -1.51 3.47 -3.78
C MET A 64 -2.53 3.06 -2.71
N SER A 65 -3.82 3.01 -3.04
CA SER A 65 -4.86 2.47 -2.16
C SER A 65 -4.68 0.97 -1.95
N PHE A 66 -4.44 0.19 -3.02
CA PHE A 66 -4.13 -1.24 -2.91
C PHE A 66 -2.92 -1.51 -2.01
N PHE A 67 -1.83 -0.78 -2.24
CA PHE A 67 -0.64 -0.88 -1.38
C PHE A 67 -0.94 -0.58 0.09
N SER A 68 -1.75 0.44 0.35
CA SER A 68 -2.13 0.82 1.71
C SER A 68 -2.96 -0.25 2.40
N VAL A 69 -3.86 -0.95 1.68
CA VAL A 69 -4.60 -2.10 2.21
C VAL A 69 -3.62 -3.20 2.60
N VAL A 70 -2.67 -3.52 1.72
CA VAL A 70 -1.71 -4.59 1.97
C VAL A 70 -0.83 -4.26 3.17
N ILE A 71 -0.29 -3.05 3.27
CA ILE A 71 0.50 -2.60 4.43
C ILE A 71 -0.32 -2.73 5.72
N ALA A 72 -1.59 -2.35 5.68
CA ALA A 72 -2.48 -2.45 6.83
C ALA A 72 -2.79 -3.89 7.24
N LEU A 73 -2.92 -4.83 6.29
CA LEU A 73 -3.07 -6.25 6.61
C LEU A 73 -1.76 -6.85 7.11
N PHE A 74 -0.63 -6.45 6.52
CA PHE A 74 0.67 -7.02 6.82
C PHE A 74 1.18 -6.63 8.22
N LYS A 75 0.82 -5.44 8.71
CA LYS A 75 1.17 -5.00 10.07
C LYS A 75 0.61 -5.94 11.15
N ASP A 76 -0.53 -6.59 10.89
CA ASP A 76 -1.21 -7.47 11.85
C ASP A 76 -0.67 -8.92 11.81
N ILE A 77 0.21 -9.26 10.87
CA ILE A 77 0.83 -10.59 10.76
C ILE A 77 1.80 -10.88 11.92
N PRO A 78 2.81 -10.03 12.22
CA PRO A 78 3.73 -10.26 13.34
C PRO A 78 3.07 -10.18 14.72
N ASP A 79 1.92 -9.50 14.82
CA ASP A 79 1.19 -9.24 16.06
C ASP A 79 0.18 -10.35 16.43
N ILE A 80 0.07 -11.42 15.62
CA ILE A 80 -0.95 -12.48 15.76
C ILE A 80 -0.97 -13.15 17.15
N ASP A 81 0.19 -13.34 17.79
CA ASP A 81 0.26 -13.96 19.12
C ASP A 81 -0.25 -13.01 20.21
N GLY A 82 0.08 -11.72 20.09
CA GLY A 82 -0.43 -10.68 20.98
C GLY A 82 -1.94 -10.57 20.86
N ASP A 83 -2.45 -10.49 19.63
CA ASP A 83 -3.88 -10.45 19.36
C ASP A 83 -4.64 -11.64 19.98
N LYS A 84 -4.10 -12.86 19.87
CA LYS A 84 -4.69 -14.05 20.51
C LYS A 84 -4.73 -13.95 22.03
N ILE A 85 -3.65 -13.50 22.66
CA ILE A 85 -3.57 -13.36 24.13
C ILE A 85 -4.59 -12.33 24.63
N PHE A 86 -4.80 -11.24 23.89
CA PHE A 86 -5.75 -10.18 24.25
C PHE A 86 -7.17 -10.40 23.70
N GLY A 87 -7.46 -11.55 23.09
CA GLY A 87 -8.79 -11.89 22.56
C GLY A 87 -9.21 -11.08 21.33
N ILE A 88 -8.26 -10.43 20.62
CA ILE A 88 -8.51 -9.63 19.43
C ILE A 88 -8.66 -10.55 18.22
N GLN A 89 -9.80 -10.47 17.54
CA GLN A 89 -10.13 -11.31 16.38
C GLN A 89 -9.71 -10.66 15.06
N SER A 90 -8.41 -10.39 14.88
CA SER A 90 -7.86 -9.81 13.65
C SER A 90 -7.94 -10.77 12.46
N PHE A 91 -7.75 -10.25 11.24
CA PHE A 91 -7.81 -11.05 10.01
C PHE A 91 -6.76 -12.16 10.01
N SER A 92 -5.55 -11.85 10.50
CA SER A 92 -4.45 -12.80 10.71
C SER A 92 -4.82 -13.89 11.72
N VAL A 93 -5.52 -13.56 12.81
CA VAL A 93 -5.99 -14.53 13.80
C VAL A 93 -7.05 -15.47 13.23
N ARG A 94 -8.01 -14.94 12.46
CA ARG A 94 -9.13 -15.73 11.89
C ARG A 94 -8.71 -16.66 10.75
N LEU A 95 -7.94 -16.15 9.79
CA LEU A 95 -7.56 -16.91 8.58
C LEU A 95 -6.22 -17.63 8.71
N GLY A 96 -5.42 -17.23 9.68
CA GLY A 96 -4.08 -17.73 9.88
C GLY A 96 -3.03 -16.96 9.09
N GLN A 97 -1.88 -16.81 9.74
CA GLN A 97 -0.74 -16.03 9.27
C GLN A 97 -0.30 -16.36 7.82
N LYS A 98 -0.19 -17.65 7.49
CA LYS A 98 0.23 -18.09 6.15
C LYS A 98 -0.74 -17.70 5.04
N ARG A 99 -2.06 -17.79 5.30
CA ARG A 99 -3.06 -17.42 4.31
C ARG A 99 -3.06 -15.91 4.09
N VAL A 100 -3.01 -15.12 5.17
CA VAL A 100 -2.98 -13.65 5.06
C VAL A 100 -1.72 -13.17 4.34
N PHE A 101 -0.55 -13.76 4.64
CA PHE A 101 0.69 -13.46 3.91
C PHE A 101 0.54 -13.63 2.40
N TRP A 102 0.04 -14.78 1.95
CA TRP A 102 -0.12 -15.04 0.51
C TRP A 102 -1.24 -14.22 -0.14
N ILE A 103 -2.30 -13.88 0.58
CA ILE A 103 -3.33 -12.93 0.12
C ILE A 103 -2.70 -11.55 -0.13
N CYS A 104 -1.88 -11.06 0.81
CA CYS A 104 -1.17 -9.80 0.65
C CYS A 104 -0.23 -9.80 -0.56
N VAL A 105 0.56 -10.87 -0.73
CA VAL A 105 1.45 -11.02 -1.90
C VAL A 105 0.62 -11.05 -3.19
N ALA A 106 -0.46 -11.83 -3.24
CA ALA A 106 -1.32 -11.91 -4.43
C ALA A 106 -1.98 -10.55 -4.77
N LEU A 107 -2.41 -9.78 -3.76
CA LEU A 107 -2.95 -8.43 -3.96
C LEU A 107 -1.92 -7.48 -4.59
N LEU A 108 -0.67 -7.52 -4.12
CA LEU A 108 0.42 -6.72 -4.70
C LEU A 108 0.78 -7.18 -6.11
N GLU A 109 0.88 -8.48 -6.36
CA GLU A 109 1.13 -9.03 -7.70
C GLU A 109 0.02 -8.64 -8.69
N MET A 110 -1.25 -8.65 -8.27
CA MET A 110 -2.35 -8.16 -9.11
C MET A 110 -2.24 -6.67 -9.38
N ALA A 111 -1.89 -5.86 -8.39
CA ALA A 111 -1.68 -4.43 -8.59
C ALA A 111 -0.56 -4.18 -9.61
N TYR A 112 0.57 -4.89 -9.47
CA TYR A 112 1.67 -4.83 -10.44
C TYR A 112 1.28 -5.33 -11.83
N GLY A 113 0.46 -6.38 -11.92
CA GLY A 113 -0.09 -6.87 -13.18
C GLY A 113 -0.93 -5.81 -13.89
N VAL A 114 -1.78 -5.09 -13.15
CA VAL A 114 -2.54 -3.95 -13.69
C VAL A 114 -1.61 -2.84 -14.15
N ALA A 115 -0.59 -2.49 -13.36
CA ALA A 115 0.40 -1.48 -13.75
C ALA A 115 1.17 -1.85 -15.02
N LEU A 116 1.50 -3.13 -15.19
CA LEU A 116 2.12 -3.66 -16.40
C LEU A 116 1.22 -3.51 -17.62
N VAL A 117 -0.07 -3.87 -17.49
CA VAL A 117 -1.06 -3.67 -18.57
C VAL A 117 -1.19 -2.19 -18.93
N VAL A 118 -1.25 -1.29 -17.94
CA VAL A 118 -1.28 0.16 -18.15
C VAL A 118 -0.02 0.64 -18.88
N GLY A 119 1.16 0.16 -18.49
CA GLY A 119 2.41 0.48 -19.17
C GLY A 119 2.43 0.00 -20.63
N VAL A 120 2.05 -1.25 -20.88
CA VAL A 120 2.01 -1.83 -22.24
C VAL A 120 1.00 -1.11 -23.14
N ALA A 121 -0.12 -0.65 -22.58
CA ALA A 121 -1.13 0.12 -23.29
C ALA A 121 -0.74 1.59 -23.54
N SER A 122 0.35 2.08 -22.93
CA SER A 122 0.79 3.47 -23.11
C SER A 122 1.21 3.74 -24.57
N PRO A 123 0.80 4.88 -25.17
CA PRO A 123 1.23 5.27 -26.50
C PRO A 123 2.68 5.80 -26.52
N CYS A 124 3.24 6.16 -25.35
CA CYS A 124 4.59 6.70 -25.23
C CYS A 124 5.60 5.58 -24.98
N LEU A 125 6.57 5.39 -25.88
CA LEU A 125 7.58 4.33 -25.75
C LEU A 125 8.36 4.38 -24.42
N TRP A 126 8.76 5.57 -23.99
CA TRP A 126 9.46 5.75 -22.71
C TRP A 126 8.61 5.36 -21.50
N SER A 127 7.34 5.77 -21.48
CA SER A 127 6.42 5.36 -20.39
C SER A 127 6.13 3.86 -20.45
N LYS A 128 5.97 3.30 -21.65
CA LYS A 128 5.82 1.85 -21.83
C LYS A 128 6.98 1.06 -21.26
N ILE A 129 8.22 1.49 -21.54
CA ILE A 129 9.41 0.84 -20.99
C ILE A 129 9.46 1.06 -19.47
N VAL A 130 9.39 2.29 -19.00
CA VAL A 130 9.57 2.58 -17.56
C VAL A 130 8.44 2.01 -16.71
N THR A 131 7.19 2.25 -17.08
CA THR A 131 6.02 1.72 -16.37
C THR A 131 5.91 0.21 -16.57
N GLY A 132 5.97 -0.30 -17.79
CA GLY A 132 5.84 -1.74 -18.04
C GLY A 132 6.97 -2.56 -17.41
N LEU A 133 8.22 -2.27 -17.78
CA LEU A 133 9.38 -3.01 -17.30
C LEU A 133 9.66 -2.74 -15.82
N GLY A 134 9.52 -1.48 -15.36
CA GLY A 134 9.75 -1.13 -13.96
C GLY A 134 8.84 -1.90 -13.01
N HIS A 135 7.54 -1.92 -13.28
CA HIS A 135 6.59 -2.68 -12.45
C HIS A 135 6.77 -4.20 -12.62
N ALA A 136 7.15 -4.69 -13.81
CA ALA A 136 7.50 -6.11 -14.02
C ALA A 136 8.67 -6.55 -13.14
N VAL A 137 9.72 -5.73 -13.07
CA VAL A 137 10.91 -6.00 -12.24
C VAL A 137 10.54 -5.98 -10.76
N LEU A 138 9.76 -4.99 -10.31
CA LEU A 138 9.33 -4.93 -8.91
C LEU A 138 8.44 -6.11 -8.52
N ALA A 139 7.53 -6.54 -9.40
CA ALA A 139 6.74 -7.75 -9.22
C ALA A 139 7.62 -9.01 -9.10
N ALA A 140 8.57 -9.18 -10.02
CA ALA A 140 9.49 -10.32 -9.98
C ALA A 140 10.31 -10.35 -8.68
N ILE A 141 10.81 -9.20 -8.23
CA ILE A 141 11.55 -9.08 -6.95
C ILE A 141 10.61 -9.41 -5.79
N LEU A 142 9.39 -8.87 -5.76
CA LEU A 142 8.40 -9.16 -4.73
C LEU A 142 8.14 -10.66 -4.62
N PHE A 143 7.77 -11.30 -5.73
CA PHE A 143 7.47 -12.72 -5.76
C PHE A 143 8.66 -13.57 -5.35
N TYR A 144 9.86 -13.24 -5.83
CA TYR A 144 11.09 -13.94 -5.46
C TYR A 144 11.36 -13.84 -3.96
N ARG A 145 11.32 -12.63 -3.39
CA ARG A 145 11.55 -12.43 -1.95
C ARG A 145 10.46 -13.07 -1.10
N ALA A 146 9.22 -13.09 -1.57
CA ALA A 146 8.09 -13.70 -0.84
C ALA A 146 8.29 -15.20 -0.63
N LYS A 147 8.88 -15.91 -1.60
CA LYS A 147 9.18 -17.35 -1.48
C LYS A 147 10.25 -17.67 -0.42
N SER A 148 11.14 -16.73 -0.13
CA SER A 148 12.22 -16.92 0.85
C SER A 148 11.83 -16.56 2.29
N VAL A 149 10.60 -16.08 2.53
CA VAL A 149 10.17 -15.66 3.87
C VAL A 149 9.89 -16.87 4.75
N ASP A 150 10.57 -16.94 5.90
CA ASP A 150 10.23 -17.89 6.94
C ASP A 150 9.10 -17.34 7.82
N LEU A 151 7.89 -17.88 7.61
CA LEU A 151 6.71 -17.50 8.38
C LEU A 151 6.77 -17.96 9.85
N ARG A 152 7.74 -18.75 10.28
CA ARG A 152 7.91 -19.06 11.71
C ARG A 152 8.73 -18.00 12.43
N SER A 153 9.50 -17.19 11.69
CA SER A 153 10.37 -16.16 12.24
C SER A 153 9.72 -14.78 12.17
N LYS A 154 9.39 -14.20 13.34
CA LYS A 154 8.91 -12.81 13.44
C LYS A 154 9.88 -11.82 12.80
N ALA A 155 11.19 -12.05 12.94
CA ALA A 155 12.21 -11.22 12.32
C ALA A 155 12.15 -11.28 10.78
N SER A 156 11.92 -12.47 10.20
CA SER A 156 11.77 -12.64 8.75
C SER A 156 10.54 -11.91 8.22
N ILE A 157 9.40 -12.04 8.92
CA ILE A 157 8.14 -11.35 8.56
C ILE A 157 8.29 -9.84 8.65
N THR A 158 8.87 -9.32 9.74
CA THR A 158 9.10 -7.88 9.93
C THR A 158 10.07 -7.33 8.88
N SER A 159 11.10 -8.09 8.52
CA SER A 159 12.02 -7.72 7.43
C SER A 159 11.28 -7.61 6.09
N PHE A 160 10.40 -8.57 5.78
CA PHE A 160 9.58 -8.52 4.56
C PHE A 160 8.55 -7.39 4.60
N TYR A 161 7.96 -7.10 5.75
CA TYR A 161 7.08 -5.94 5.94
C TYR A 161 7.81 -4.61 5.63
N MET A 162 9.03 -4.44 6.15
CA MET A 162 9.85 -3.28 5.82
C MET A 162 10.26 -3.25 4.34
N PHE A 163 10.40 -4.41 3.70
CA PHE A 163 10.62 -4.49 2.26
C PHE A 163 9.38 -4.03 1.46
N ILE A 164 8.15 -4.37 1.86
CA ILE A 164 6.92 -3.83 1.25
C ILE A 164 6.89 -2.29 1.34
N TRP A 165 7.31 -1.72 2.47
CA TRP A 165 7.45 -0.26 2.58
C TRP A 165 8.45 0.32 1.59
N LYS A 166 9.58 -0.35 1.34
CA LYS A 166 10.56 0.08 0.34
C LYS A 166 9.96 0.04 -1.07
N LEU A 167 9.20 -1.00 -1.40
CA LEU A 167 8.45 -1.07 -2.66
C LEU A 167 7.49 0.12 -2.77
N PHE A 168 6.66 0.36 -1.76
CA PHE A 168 5.74 1.51 -1.73
C PHE A 168 6.43 2.85 -1.99
N TYR A 169 7.63 3.07 -1.42
CA TYR A 169 8.40 4.28 -1.71
C TYR A 169 9.00 4.32 -3.11
N ALA A 170 9.40 3.18 -3.67
CA ALA A 170 9.85 3.09 -5.06
C ALA A 170 8.73 3.47 -6.05
N GLU A 171 7.48 3.19 -5.72
CA GLU A 171 6.32 3.56 -6.56
C GLU A 171 6.17 5.07 -6.73
N TYR A 172 6.54 5.88 -5.72
CA TYR A 172 6.54 7.33 -5.86
C TYR A 172 7.53 7.83 -6.93
N LEU A 173 8.51 7.02 -7.33
CA LEU A 173 9.42 7.33 -8.43
C LEU A 173 8.85 6.90 -9.80
N LEU A 174 8.11 5.79 -9.85
CA LEU A 174 7.59 5.23 -11.10
C LEU A 174 6.24 5.82 -11.52
N ILE A 175 5.32 6.03 -10.57
CA ILE A 175 3.95 6.52 -10.84
C ILE A 175 3.93 7.85 -11.62
N PRO A 176 4.80 8.85 -11.33
CA PRO A 176 4.82 10.10 -12.09
C PRO A 176 5.17 9.94 -13.58
N LEU A 177 5.75 8.79 -13.96
CA LEU A 177 6.20 8.50 -15.32
C LEU A 177 5.14 7.75 -16.16
N VAL A 178 3.98 7.46 -15.58
CA VAL A 178 2.84 6.83 -16.25
C VAL A 178 2.16 7.83 -17.20
N ARG A 179 1.93 7.42 -18.46
CA ARG A 179 1.29 8.22 -19.51
C ARG A 179 0.18 7.47 -20.23
#